data_AF-A0A935W6W7-F1
#
_entry.id   AF-A0A935W6W7-F1
#
_cell.length_a   1.000
_cell.length_b   1.000
_cell.length_c   1.000
_cell.angle_alpha   90.00
_cell.angle_beta   90.00
_cell.angle_gamma   90.00
#
_symmetry.space_group_name_H-M   'P 1'
#
loop_
_entity.id
_entity.type
_entity.pdbx_description
1 polymer ?
#
loop_
_entity_poly.entity_id
_entity_poly.type
_entity_poly.pdbx_seq_one_letter_code
_entity_poly.pdbx_strand_id
1 'polypeptide(L)'
;MYFQSEQIQIGLSYGSWPRSEIYSISSDIKFHMRDSSQYSNRKCWFILFGYIYSKSENRESVNRIQLLNFRIGRDINISKKFGFNISIGTMGVLSDETERKTCFTCPLGGVSLAFLPGIGIELFYRIY
;
A
#
# COMPACT_ATOMS: atom_id res chain seq x y z
N MET A 1 9.01 -5.45 -3.31
CA MET A 1 9.26 -6.85 -3.77
C MET A 1 8.11 -7.72 -3.29
N TYR A 2 7.66 -8.66 -4.13
CA TYR A 2 6.61 -9.61 -3.76
C TYR A 2 7.14 -11.04 -3.77
N PHE A 3 6.83 -11.78 -2.71
CA PHE A 3 7.00 -13.21 -2.63
C PHE A 3 5.63 -13.88 -2.82
N GLN A 4 5.56 -14.92 -3.65
CA GLN A 4 4.31 -15.61 -3.96
C GLN A 4 4.41 -17.08 -3.54
N SER A 5 3.39 -17.57 -2.85
CA SER A 5 3.14 -18.98 -2.59
C SER A 5 1.69 -19.31 -2.94
N GLU A 6 1.48 -20.13 -3.96
CA GLU A 6 0.16 -20.50 -4.48
C GLU A 6 -0.73 -19.27 -4.78
N GLN A 7 -1.79 -19.08 -3.99
CA GLN A 7 -2.75 -17.98 -4.08
C GLN A 7 -2.46 -16.84 -3.10
N ILE A 8 -1.42 -16.93 -2.27
CA ILE A 8 -1.02 -15.88 -1.33
C ILE A 8 0.22 -15.18 -1.86
N GLN A 9 0.23 -13.86 -1.80
CA GLN A 9 1.38 -13.04 -2.18
C GLN A 9 1.64 -11.98 -1.12
N ILE A 10 2.88 -11.94 -0.62
CA ILE A 10 3.31 -11.00 0.42
C ILE A 10 4.27 -10.00 -0.19
N GLY A 11 4.03 -8.72 0.04
CA GLY A 11 4.82 -7.61 -0.47
C GLY A 11 5.48 -6.84 0.64
N LEU A 12 6.71 -6.42 0.41
CA LEU A 12 7.37 -5.37 1.19
C LEU A 12 7.88 -4.30 0.24
N SER A 13 7.65 -3.04 0.57
CA SER A 13 8.14 -1.90 -0.20
C SER A 13 8.76 -0.85 0.72
N TYR A 14 9.78 -0.19 0.19
CA TYR A 14 10.43 0.96 0.81
C TYR A 14 10.49 2.06 -0.25
N GLY A 15 10.05 3.26 0.11
CA GLY A 15 10.13 4.46 -0.72
C GLY A 15 10.82 5.57 0.06
N SER A 16 11.63 6.37 -0.62
CA SER A 16 12.19 7.59 -0.06
C SER A 16 12.28 8.68 -1.13
N TRP A 17 12.23 9.94 -0.69
CA TRP A 17 12.42 11.07 -1.58
C TRP A 17 13.75 11.76 -1.26
N PRO A 18 14.74 11.78 -2.17
CA PRO A 18 16.11 12.17 -1.82
C PRO A 18 16.31 13.64 -1.42
N ARG A 19 15.33 14.52 -1.70
CA ARG A 19 15.42 15.96 -1.38
C ARG A 19 14.71 16.38 -0.09
N SER A 20 14.03 15.45 0.58
CA SER A 20 13.29 15.71 1.80
C SER A 20 13.42 14.50 2.72
N GLU A 21 13.27 14.67 4.03
CA GLU A 21 13.29 13.55 4.96
C GLU A 21 11.94 12.82 4.96
N ILE A 22 11.57 12.31 3.78
CA ILE A 22 10.37 11.53 3.52
C ILE A 22 10.79 10.11 3.23
N TYR A 23 10.30 9.17 4.05
CA TYR A 23 10.37 7.75 3.74
C TYR A 23 9.06 7.07 4.07
N SER A 24 8.78 6.00 3.33
CA SER A 24 7.63 5.13 3.55
C SER A 24 8.07 3.68 3.52
N ILE A 25 7.44 2.89 4.38
CA ILE A 25 7.56 1.44 4.41
C ILE A 25 6.14 0.90 4.28
N SER A 26 5.94 -0.04 3.38
CA SER A 26 4.65 -0.74 3.28
C SER A 26 4.83 -2.24 3.28
N SER A 27 3.84 -2.92 3.85
CA SER A 27 3.67 -4.35 3.75
C SER A 27 2.30 -4.65 3.18
N ASP A 28 2.22 -5.62 2.27
CA ASP A 28 0.97 -6.02 1.63
C ASP A 28 0.80 -7.53 1.70
N ILE A 29 -0.43 -7.98 1.88
CA ILE A 29 -0.83 -9.37 1.73
C ILE A 29 -1.97 -9.40 0.71
N LYS A 30 -1.73 -10.06 -0.41
CA LYS A 30 -2.71 -10.30 -1.47
C LYS A 30 -3.17 -11.75 -1.42
N PHE A 31 -4.46 -11.97 -1.36
CA PHE A 31 -5.09 -13.29 -1.48
C PHE A 31 -5.84 -13.37 -2.80
N HIS A 32 -5.38 -14.25 -3.69
CA HIS A 32 -5.91 -14.47 -5.03
C HIS A 32 -7.04 -15.49 -5.00
N MET A 33 -8.17 -15.16 -5.61
CA MET A 33 -9.38 -15.95 -5.66
C MET A 33 -10.07 -15.76 -7.01
N ARG A 34 -10.90 -16.72 -7.42
CA ARG A 34 -11.80 -16.63 -8.59
C ARG A 34 -11.13 -16.37 -9.96
N ASP A 35 -11.62 -17.09 -10.97
CA ASP A 35 -11.21 -17.02 -12.39
C ASP A 35 -9.74 -17.34 -12.65
N SER A 36 -9.45 -18.34 -13.48
CA SER A 36 -8.10 -18.60 -13.97
C SER A 36 -7.84 -17.80 -15.25
N SER A 37 -6.56 -17.54 -15.52
CA SER A 37 -6.11 -17.01 -16.81
C SER A 37 -5.46 -18.14 -17.62
N GLN A 38 -5.55 -18.10 -18.95
CA GLN A 38 -4.75 -18.99 -19.81
C GLN A 38 -3.24 -18.78 -19.61
N TYR A 39 -2.85 -17.63 -19.06
CA TYR A 39 -1.46 -17.23 -18.84
C TYR A 39 -0.97 -17.49 -17.41
N SER A 40 -1.83 -17.95 -16.49
CA SER A 40 -1.43 -18.19 -15.11
C SER A 40 -2.34 -19.21 -14.41
N ASN A 41 -1.72 -20.11 -13.63
CA ASN A 41 -2.42 -21.00 -12.71
C ASN A 41 -2.99 -20.23 -11.48
N ARG A 42 -2.55 -18.99 -11.26
CA ARG A 42 -3.07 -18.11 -10.22
C ARG A 42 -4.45 -17.60 -10.59
N LYS A 43 -5.32 -17.46 -9.58
CA LYS A 43 -6.60 -16.80 -9.78
C LYS A 43 -6.42 -15.31 -10.07
N CYS A 44 -7.34 -14.70 -10.80
CA CYS A 44 -7.17 -13.36 -11.33
C CYS A 44 -7.71 -12.29 -10.40
N TRP A 45 -8.75 -12.57 -9.61
CA TRP A 45 -9.21 -11.61 -8.61
C TRP A 45 -8.37 -11.72 -7.35
N PHE A 46 -8.21 -10.61 -6.64
CA PHE A 46 -7.53 -10.62 -5.35
C PHE A 46 -8.14 -9.64 -4.38
N ILE A 47 -8.00 -9.96 -3.10
CA ILE A 47 -8.17 -9.01 -2.00
C ILE A 47 -6.77 -8.68 -1.47
N LEU A 48 -6.54 -7.40 -1.17
CA LEU A 48 -5.30 -6.85 -0.67
C LEU A 48 -5.55 -6.22 0.70
N PHE A 49 -4.75 -6.65 1.67
CA PHE A 49 -4.61 -5.99 2.96
C PHE A 49 -3.20 -5.43 3.05
N GLY A 50 -3.06 -4.13 3.29
CA GLY A 50 -1.78 -3.47 3.37
C GLY A 50 -1.66 -2.61 4.62
N TYR A 51 -0.45 -2.48 5.13
CA TYR A 51 -0.09 -1.50 6.14
C TYR A 51 0.96 -0.57 5.55
N ILE A 52 0.78 0.73 5.76
CA ILE A 52 1.69 1.76 5.28
C ILE A 52 2.08 2.62 6.46
N TYR A 53 3.38 2.72 6.70
CA TYR A 53 3.97 3.73 7.57
C TYR A 53 4.68 4.75 6.69
N SER A 54 4.41 6.03 6.90
CA SER A 54 5.12 7.12 6.24
C SER A 54 5.54 8.16 7.26
N LYS A 55 6.80 8.58 7.19
CA LYS A 55 7.33 9.70 7.95
C LYS A 55 7.75 10.77 6.97
N SER A 56 7.32 12.01 7.23
CA SER A 56 7.73 13.21 6.51
C SER A 56 8.24 14.24 7.50
N GLU A 57 9.47 14.69 7.33
CA GLU A 57 10.08 15.70 8.17
C GLU A 57 10.45 16.94 7.36
N ASN A 58 9.95 18.08 7.84
CA ASN A 58 10.23 19.41 7.31
C ASN A 58 10.93 20.26 8.40
N ARG A 59 11.28 21.51 8.07
CA ARG A 59 11.95 22.42 9.00
C ARG A 59 11.12 22.71 10.26
N GLU A 60 9.80 22.64 10.17
CA GLU A 60 8.87 23.08 11.23
C GLU A 60 8.16 21.91 11.93
N SER A 61 8.09 20.74 11.31
CA SER A 61 7.32 19.61 11.83
C SER A 61 7.80 18.26 11.34
N VAL A 62 7.50 17.24 12.13
CA VAL A 62 7.58 15.82 11.80
C VAL A 62 6.16 15.30 11.74
N ASN A 63 5.74 14.79 10.58
CA ASN A 63 4.48 14.10 10.41
C ASN A 63 4.75 12.59 10.28
N ARG A 64 4.01 11.79 11.05
CA ARG A 64 3.97 10.33 10.96
C ARG A 64 2.54 9.90 10.70
N ILE A 65 2.35 9.17 9.62
CA ILE A 65 1.05 8.63 9.24
C ILE A 65 1.11 7.11 9.10
N GLN A 66 0.10 6.46 9.67
CA GLN A 66 -0.10 5.02 9.60
C GLN A 66 -1.44 4.73 8.94
N LEU A 67 -1.42 3.95 7.87
CA LEU A 67 -2.62 3.64 7.08
C LEU A 67 -2.81 2.13 6.99
N LEU A 68 -4.07 1.69 7.11
CA LEU A 68 -4.50 0.38 6.66
C LEU A 68 -5.13 0.50 5.29
N ASN A 69 -4.69 -0.35 4.37
CA ASN A 69 -5.15 -0.37 3.00
C ASN A 69 -5.96 -1.65 2.78
N PHE A 70 -7.22 -1.50 2.36
CA PHE A 70 -8.07 -2.62 1.98
C PHE A 70 -8.53 -2.41 0.55
N ARG A 71 -8.13 -3.31 -0.36
CA ARG A 71 -8.51 -3.22 -1.78
C ARG A 71 -8.95 -4.55 -2.34
N ILE A 72 -9.85 -4.50 -3.31
CA ILE A 72 -10.16 -5.60 -4.20
C ILE A 72 -9.69 -5.25 -5.60
N GLY A 73 -9.14 -6.21 -6.31
CA GLY A 73 -8.61 -5.96 -7.63
C GLY A 73 -8.61 -7.20 -8.52
N ARG A 74 -8.14 -6.98 -9.74
CA ARG A 74 -8.00 -8.02 -10.75
C ARG A 74 -6.68 -7.87 -11.48
N ASP A 75 -6.01 -9.00 -11.67
CA ASP A 75 -4.86 -9.14 -12.52
C ASP A 75 -5.28 -9.33 -13.97
N ILE A 76 -4.68 -8.52 -14.84
CA ILE A 76 -4.82 -8.60 -16.29
C ILE A 76 -3.47 -9.06 -16.84
N ASN A 77 -3.41 -10.36 -17.15
CA ASN A 77 -2.21 -10.99 -17.71
C ASN A 77 -2.17 -10.72 -19.21
N ILE A 78 -1.13 -10.01 -19.67
CA ILE A 78 -0.86 -9.79 -21.10
C ILE A 78 -0.08 -10.98 -21.67
N SER A 79 0.81 -11.56 -20.86
CA SER A 79 1.55 -12.79 -21.18
C SER A 79 1.76 -13.63 -19.92
N LYS A 80 2.43 -14.78 -20.04
CA LYS A 80 2.81 -15.61 -18.87
C LYS A 80 3.68 -14.84 -17.88
N LYS A 81 4.52 -13.91 -18.37
CA LYS A 81 5.49 -13.15 -17.56
C LYS A 81 5.03 -11.74 -17.21
N PHE A 82 4.18 -11.12 -18.01
CA PHE A 82 3.87 -9.70 -17.89
C PHE A 82 2.38 -9.44 -17.75
N GLY A 83 2.04 -8.47 -16.92
CA GLY A 83 0.68 -7.99 -16.77
C GLY A 83 0.61 -6.73 -15.93
N PHE A 84 -0.61 -6.26 -15.72
CA PHE A 84 -0.90 -5.20 -14.80
C PHE A 84 -2.06 -5.63 -13.91
N ASN A 85 -2.13 -5.05 -12.72
CA ASN A 85 -3.29 -5.18 -11.87
C ASN A 85 -3.99 -3.84 -11.73
N ILE A 86 -5.30 -3.91 -11.55
CA ILE A 86 -6.14 -2.77 -11.21
C ILE A 86 -6.85 -3.13 -9.91
N SER A 87 -6.88 -2.20 -8.97
CA SER A 87 -7.54 -2.36 -7.68
C SER A 87 -8.28 -1.11 -7.27
N ILE A 88 -9.36 -1.30 -6.52
CA ILE A 88 -10.14 -0.24 -5.89
C ILE A 88 -10.40 -0.63 -4.44
N GLY A 89 -10.50 0.36 -3.56
CA GLY A 89 -10.83 0.12 -2.17
C GLY A 89 -10.72 1.36 -1.32
N THR A 90 -10.35 1.17 -0.06
CA THR A 90 -10.27 2.22 0.94
C THR A 90 -8.97 2.15 1.71
N MET A 91 -8.55 3.30 2.22
CA MET A 91 -7.45 3.42 3.17
C MET A 91 -7.99 4.02 4.46
N GLY A 92 -7.90 3.31 5.57
CA GLY A 92 -8.23 3.80 6.89
C GLY A 92 -7.01 4.43 7.54
N VAL A 93 -7.16 5.63 8.09
CA VAL A 93 -6.11 6.26 8.91
C VAL A 93 -6.13 5.64 10.30
N LEU A 94 -5.02 5.01 10.70
CA LEU A 94 -4.84 4.45 12.05
C LEU A 94 -4.30 5.48 13.02
N SER A 95 -3.26 6.19 12.61
CA SER A 95 -2.63 7.25 13.38
C SER A 95 -2.13 8.33 12.42
N ASP A 96 -2.35 9.58 12.81
CA ASP A 96 -1.82 10.77 12.17
C ASP A 96 -1.26 11.67 13.27
N GLU A 97 0.06 11.62 13.43
CA GLU A 97 0.79 12.35 14.46
C GLU A 97 1.59 13.46 13.78
N THR A 98 1.32 14.70 14.17
CA THR A 98 2.13 15.85 13.76
C THR A 98 2.83 16.44 14.97
N GLU A 99 4.13 16.20 15.09
CA GLU A 99 5.00 16.85 16.07
C GLU A 99 5.52 18.15 15.46
N ARG A 100 5.17 19.30 16.05
CA ARG A 100 5.77 20.59 15.66
C ARG A 100 7.08 20.80 16.42
N LYS A 101 8.15 21.15 15.70
CA LYS A 101 9.49 21.40 16.28
C LYS A 101 9.53 22.69 17.12
N THR A 102 8.54 23.58 16.97
CA THR A 102 8.41 24.83 17.74
C THR A 102 6.96 25.11 18.12
N CYS A 103 6.44 24.54 19.22
CA CYS A 103 5.32 25.13 19.96
C CYS A 103 5.16 24.45 21.34
N PHE A 104 5.20 25.25 22.42
CA PHE A 104 5.11 24.83 23.83
C PHE A 104 3.68 24.44 24.27
N THR A 105 2.70 24.57 23.36
CA THR A 105 1.29 24.21 23.56
C THR A 105 0.71 23.81 22.21
N CYS A 106 0.39 22.54 21.99
CA CYS A 106 -0.45 22.09 20.89
C CYS A 106 -1.45 21.06 21.41
N PRO A 107 -2.73 21.13 20.98
CA PRO A 107 -3.77 20.25 21.48
C PRO A 107 -3.57 18.82 20.98
N LEU A 108 -3.91 17.86 21.85
CA LEU A 108 -3.92 16.43 21.58
C LEU A 108 -4.69 16.13 20.27
N GLY A 109 -3.99 15.51 19.32
CA GLY A 109 -4.55 15.10 18.03
C GLY A 109 -5.74 14.16 18.22
N GLY A 110 -6.86 14.50 17.59
CA GLY A 110 -8.04 13.65 17.56
C GLY A 110 -7.90 12.58 16.48
N VAL A 111 -8.04 11.31 16.87
CA VAL A 111 -8.14 10.19 15.92
C VAL A 111 -9.55 10.22 15.32
N SER A 112 -9.70 10.87 14.16
CA SER A 112 -10.87 10.69 13.31
C SER A 112 -10.60 9.50 12.39
N LEU A 113 -11.42 8.45 12.46
CA LEU A 113 -11.32 7.29 11.58
C LEU A 113 -11.79 7.70 10.18
N ALA A 114 -10.90 8.36 9.44
CA ALA A 114 -11.14 8.80 8.08
C ALA A 114 -10.85 7.64 7.11
N PHE A 115 -11.84 7.30 6.28
CA PHE A 115 -11.67 6.37 5.17
C PHE A 115 -11.47 7.16 3.88
N LEU A 116 -10.33 6.95 3.22
CA LEU A 116 -10.00 7.56 1.95
C LEU A 116 -10.28 6.57 0.82
N PRO A 117 -10.97 6.96 -0.27
CA PRO A 117 -11.08 6.10 -1.44
C PRO A 117 -9.69 5.89 -2.06
N GLY A 118 -9.42 4.68 -2.52
CA GLY A 118 -8.15 4.30 -3.12
C GLY A 118 -8.36 3.59 -4.45
N ILE A 119 -7.60 3.99 -5.45
CA ILE A 119 -7.42 3.26 -6.71
C ILE A 119 -5.94 2.90 -6.85
N GLY A 120 -5.65 1.72 -7.39
CA GLY A 120 -4.30 1.25 -7.62
C GLY A 120 -4.15 0.64 -9.00
N ILE A 121 -3.06 0.99 -9.67
CA ILE A 121 -2.61 0.33 -10.90
C ILE A 121 -1.16 -0.05 -10.67
N GLU A 122 -0.82 -1.32 -10.90
CA GLU A 122 0.54 -1.82 -10.71
C GLU A 122 0.94 -2.68 -11.90
N LEU A 123 2.12 -2.40 -12.44
CA LEU A 123 2.75 -3.23 -13.44
C LEU A 123 3.53 -4.35 -12.75
N PHE A 124 3.40 -5.59 -13.22
CA PHE A 124 4.16 -6.70 -12.66
C PHE A 124 4.87 -7.53 -13.74
N TYR A 125 6.01 -8.09 -13.32
CA TYR A 125 6.81 -9.03 -14.09
C TYR A 125 7.10 -10.29 -13.25
N ARG A 126 6.89 -11.46 -13.84
CA ARG A 126 7.19 -12.77 -13.24
C ARG A 126 8.49 -13.31 -13.81
N ILE A 127 9.39 -13.70 -12.91
CA ILE A 127 10.71 -14.22 -13.28
C ILE A 127 10.64 -15.71 -13.68
N TYR A 128 9.59 -16.43 -13.26
CA TYR A 128 9.35 -17.85 -13.55
C TYR A 128 7.92 -18.09 -14.02
#